data_AF-A0A3D8SNM6-F1
#
_entry.id   AF-A0A3D8SNM6-F1
#
_cell.length_a   1.000
_cell.length_b   1.000
_cell.length_c   1.000
_cell.angle_alpha   90.00
_cell.angle_beta   90.00
_cell.angle_gamma   90.00
#
_symmetry.space_group_name_H-M   'P 1'
#
loop_
_entity.id
_entity.type
_entity.pdbx_description
1 polymer ?
#
loop_
_entity_poly.entity_id
_entity_poly.type
_entity_poly.pdbx_seq_one_letter_code
_entity_poly.pdbx_strand_id
1 'polypeptide(L)'
;MELRQTYQYTPLNEKKENSYEQTTTTRKPIYVTWSLLCSTILTLISLSVFWLARRSANDVCGLPSDKLFGDIPWRAVVLDNDERFVESKPPKGNESSVWDDIYPGSWVAFDDPSIGGATGRGMQMTDVAADPSSFKATSEGFTVAVMHHIHCLMSIKGALLDFEAGGTVEEVAEDQFSTQAHLHHCLEILRQAIMCQSDLSLEHTEGQTASGWGNAHFCRDFPSVIRAIRERAITNPGGGWKYKYSS
;
A
#
# COMPACT_ATOMS: atom_id res chain seq x y z
N MET A 1 34.96 51.55 -95.89
CA MET A 1 36.13 51.20 -96.72
C MET A 1 37.13 50.50 -95.81
N GLU A 2 37.64 49.37 -96.28
CA GLU A 2 38.18 48.25 -95.51
C GLU A 2 39.30 48.60 -94.51
N LEU A 3 39.22 48.01 -93.33
CA LEU A 3 40.36 47.81 -92.43
C LEU A 3 40.60 46.30 -92.33
N ARG A 4 41.65 45.83 -93.02
CA ARG A 4 42.29 44.54 -92.77
C ARG A 4 43.79 44.82 -92.64
N GLN A 5 44.38 44.41 -91.53
CA GLN A 5 45.43 43.38 -91.48
C GLN A 5 45.96 43.29 -90.05
N THR A 6 45.58 42.22 -89.34
CA THR A 6 46.40 41.03 -89.05
C THR A 6 47.54 41.31 -88.08
N TYR A 7 47.26 41.06 -86.79
CA TYR A 7 48.28 41.00 -85.75
C TYR A 7 48.87 39.59 -85.64
N GLN A 8 50.20 39.55 -85.52
CA GLN A 8 51.01 38.35 -85.34
C GLN A 8 50.87 37.75 -83.94
N TYR A 9 51.04 36.43 -83.94
CA TYR A 9 51.03 35.48 -82.83
C TYR A 9 52.28 35.58 -81.94
N THR A 10 52.10 35.40 -80.63
CA THR A 10 53.18 35.16 -79.65
C THR A 10 52.90 33.85 -78.90
N PRO A 11 53.88 32.96 -78.69
CA PRO A 11 53.62 31.58 -78.25
C PRO A 11 53.35 31.44 -76.75
N LEU A 12 52.61 30.38 -76.44
CA LEU A 12 52.31 29.86 -75.10
C LEU A 12 53.59 29.56 -74.30
N ASN A 13 53.69 30.12 -73.09
CA ASN A 13 54.62 29.65 -72.08
C ASN A 13 53.90 29.42 -70.74
N GLU A 14 54.00 28.16 -70.31
CA GLU A 14 53.72 27.52 -69.02
C GLU A 14 53.16 28.37 -67.87
N LYS A 15 51.94 28.03 -67.44
CA LYS A 15 51.53 28.18 -66.04
C LYS A 15 51.28 26.80 -65.43
N LYS A 16 52.22 26.42 -64.56
CA LYS A 16 52.23 25.39 -63.52
C LYS A 16 50.89 24.68 -63.30
N GLU A 17 50.92 23.35 -63.45
CA GLU A 17 50.02 22.44 -62.75
C GLU A 17 50.09 22.74 -61.25
N ASN A 18 48.97 23.21 -60.69
CA ASN A 18 48.65 23.03 -59.29
C ASN A 18 47.35 22.24 -59.26
N SER A 19 47.45 21.00 -58.77
CA SER A 19 46.34 20.11 -58.47
C SER A 19 45.29 20.84 -57.63
N TYR A 20 44.15 21.18 -58.23
CA TYR A 20 42.97 21.55 -57.47
C TYR A 20 42.36 20.27 -56.91
N GLU A 21 42.79 19.90 -55.71
CA GLU A 21 42.09 18.93 -54.88
C GLU A 21 40.73 19.54 -54.53
N GLN A 22 39.69 19.03 -55.18
CA GLN A 22 38.30 19.43 -54.97
C GLN A 22 37.90 18.94 -53.57
N THR A 23 38.20 19.73 -52.55
CA THR A 23 37.75 19.48 -51.18
C THR A 23 36.25 19.69 -51.13
N THR A 24 35.50 18.61 -51.40
CA THR A 24 34.08 18.51 -51.07
C THR A 24 33.95 18.61 -49.55
N THR A 25 33.82 19.82 -49.03
CA THR A 25 33.38 20.03 -47.65
C THR A 25 31.88 19.72 -47.62
N THR A 26 31.55 18.46 -47.34
CA THR A 26 30.20 18.04 -46.95
C THR A 26 29.86 18.74 -45.64
N ARG A 27 29.32 19.97 -45.72
CA ARG A 27 28.68 20.63 -44.59
C ARG A 27 27.51 19.75 -44.17
N LYS A 28 27.72 18.91 -43.16
CA LYS A 28 26.62 18.20 -42.51
C LYS A 28 25.61 19.26 -42.08
N PRO A 29 24.38 19.19 -42.59
CA PRO A 29 23.46 20.29 -42.38
C PRO A 29 23.15 20.44 -40.90
N ILE A 30 23.28 21.66 -40.41
CA ILE A 30 23.05 22.03 -39.01
C ILE A 30 21.69 21.51 -38.51
N TYR A 31 20.68 21.41 -39.39
CA TYR A 31 19.37 20.82 -39.06
C TYR A 31 19.42 19.34 -38.65
N VAL A 32 20.37 18.53 -39.14
CA VAL A 32 20.52 17.13 -38.72
C VAL A 32 21.06 17.04 -37.29
N THR A 33 22.00 17.90 -36.91
CA THR A 33 22.52 17.93 -35.54
C THR A 33 21.47 18.44 -34.54
N TRP A 34 20.68 19.45 -34.92
CA TRP A 34 19.56 19.91 -34.08
C TRP A 34 18.45 18.86 -33.97
N SER A 35 18.12 18.16 -35.05
CA SER A 35 17.14 17.08 -35.02
C SER A 35 17.58 15.94 -34.09
N LEU A 36 18.85 15.53 -34.16
CA LEU A 36 19.40 14.49 -33.29
C LEU A 36 19.39 14.95 -31.83
N LEU A 37 19.78 16.20 -31.54
CA LEU A 37 19.71 16.77 -30.20
C LEU A 37 18.27 16.80 -29.66
N CYS A 38 17.30 17.28 -30.43
CA CYS A 38 15.90 17.27 -30.04
C CYS A 38 15.38 15.85 -29.79
N SER A 39 15.69 14.89 -30.66
CA SER A 39 15.31 13.49 -30.45
C SER A 39 15.92 12.91 -29.17
N THR A 40 17.19 13.18 -28.89
CA THR A 40 17.83 12.71 -27.63
C THR A 40 17.23 13.37 -26.38
N ILE A 41 16.89 14.65 -26.44
CA ILE A 41 16.24 15.35 -25.32
C ILE A 41 14.84 14.77 -25.08
N LEU A 42 14.06 14.55 -26.14
CA LEU A 42 12.72 13.96 -26.02
C LEU A 42 12.77 12.54 -25.46
N THR A 43 13.72 11.70 -25.88
CA THR A 43 13.85 10.35 -25.31
C THR A 43 14.25 10.39 -23.84
N LEU A 44 15.16 11.29 -23.44
CA LEU A 44 15.53 11.47 -22.04
C LEU A 44 14.36 11.96 -21.18
N ILE A 45 13.52 12.86 -21.71
CA ILE A 45 12.28 13.31 -21.05
C ILE A 45 11.28 12.16 -20.95
N SER A 46 11.06 11.38 -22.01
CA SER A 46 10.16 10.22 -21.95
C SER A 46 10.65 9.17 -20.96
N LEU A 47 11.95 8.91 -20.89
CA LEU A 47 12.54 7.99 -19.92
C LEU A 47 12.42 8.52 -18.48
N SER A 48 12.61 9.82 -18.26
CA SER A 48 12.46 10.41 -16.93
C SER A 48 11.00 10.45 -16.48
N VAL A 49 10.06 10.77 -17.37
CA VAL A 49 8.61 10.69 -17.10
C VAL A 49 8.19 9.25 -16.82
N PHE A 50 8.69 8.28 -17.60
CA PHE A 50 8.42 6.85 -17.36
C PHE A 50 8.99 6.39 -16.02
N TRP A 51 10.19 6.84 -15.66
CA TRP A 51 10.83 6.53 -14.39
C TRP A 51 10.09 7.16 -13.20
N LEU A 52 9.66 8.43 -13.32
CA LEU A 52 8.85 9.13 -12.31
C LEU A 52 7.46 8.50 -12.17
N ALA A 53 6.81 8.13 -13.28
CA ALA A 53 5.52 7.45 -13.28
C ALA A 53 5.63 6.05 -12.63
N ARG A 54 6.71 5.30 -12.92
CA ARG A 54 7.01 4.04 -12.22
C ARG A 54 7.27 4.24 -10.73
N ARG A 55 8.00 5.29 -10.35
CA ARG A 55 8.27 5.60 -8.94
C ARG A 55 6.99 5.94 -8.20
N SER A 56 6.12 6.78 -8.78
CA SER A 56 4.81 7.10 -8.19
C SER A 56 3.88 5.90 -8.12
N ALA A 57 3.99 4.93 -9.03
CA ALA A 57 3.23 3.68 -8.97
C ALA A 57 3.80 2.67 -7.95
N ASN A 58 5.05 2.85 -7.51
CA ASN A 58 5.77 1.97 -6.61
C ASN A 58 5.85 2.49 -5.17
N ASP A 59 5.13 3.56 -4.81
CA ASP A 59 4.90 3.91 -3.41
C ASP A 59 3.97 2.84 -2.82
N VAL A 60 4.57 1.72 -2.40
CA VAL A 60 3.89 0.68 -1.63
C VAL A 60 3.48 1.32 -0.30
N CYS A 61 2.19 1.58 -0.13
CA CYS A 61 1.60 1.93 1.15
C CYS A 61 1.82 0.76 2.11
N GLY A 62 2.52 0.97 3.23
CA GLY A 62 2.77 -0.09 4.20
C GLY A 62 4.02 0.12 5.04
N LEU A 63 4.20 -0.73 6.06
CA LEU A 63 5.46 -0.79 6.81
C LEU A 63 6.48 -1.66 6.07
N PRO A 64 7.79 -1.51 6.37
CA PRO A 64 8.80 -2.44 5.87
C PRO A 64 8.46 -3.92 6.15
N SER A 65 7.81 -4.20 7.30
CA SER A 65 7.46 -5.54 7.76
C SER A 65 6.48 -6.25 6.84
N ASP A 66 5.68 -5.50 6.09
CA ASP A 66 4.65 -6.04 5.21
C ASP A 66 5.26 -6.95 4.12
N LYS A 67 6.53 -6.70 3.76
CA LYS A 67 7.30 -7.52 2.80
C LYS A 67 7.50 -8.96 3.26
N LEU A 68 7.41 -9.24 4.55
CA LEU A 68 7.54 -10.59 5.11
C LEU A 68 6.37 -11.50 4.70
N PHE A 69 5.23 -10.90 4.37
CA PHE A 69 4.03 -11.64 3.94
C PHE A 69 3.92 -11.78 2.41
N GLY A 70 4.90 -11.25 1.66
CA GLY A 70 4.89 -11.22 0.20
C GLY A 70 3.88 -10.24 -0.37
N ASP A 71 3.54 -10.42 -1.65
CA ASP A 71 2.60 -9.53 -2.35
C ASP A 71 1.14 -9.92 -2.05
N ILE A 72 0.51 -9.18 -1.13
CA ILE A 72 -0.93 -9.32 -0.84
C ILE A 72 -1.71 -8.24 -1.61
N PRO A 73 -2.58 -8.60 -2.57
CA PRO A 73 -3.24 -7.63 -3.43
C PRO A 73 -4.40 -6.93 -2.73
N TRP A 74 -4.57 -5.64 -3.03
CA TRP A 74 -5.78 -4.90 -2.70
C TRP A 74 -6.92 -5.27 -3.66
N ARG A 75 -8.12 -5.47 -3.12
CA ARG A 75 -9.34 -5.69 -3.91
C ARG A 75 -10.47 -4.79 -3.43
N ALA A 76 -11.24 -4.24 -4.37
CA ALA A 76 -12.48 -3.55 -4.06
C ALA A 76 -13.54 -4.59 -3.67
N VAL A 77 -14.13 -4.43 -2.49
CA VAL A 77 -15.15 -5.33 -1.95
C VAL A 77 -16.32 -4.47 -1.47
N VAL A 78 -17.55 -4.90 -1.78
CA VAL A 78 -18.75 -4.35 -1.16
C VAL A 78 -18.93 -5.07 0.17
N LEU A 79 -19.02 -4.30 1.25
CA LEU A 79 -19.24 -4.87 2.59
C LEU A 79 -20.74 -5.05 2.78
N ASP A 80 -21.18 -6.30 2.65
CA ASP A 80 -22.55 -6.73 2.97
C ASP A 80 -22.57 -7.39 4.36
N ASN A 81 -23.73 -7.35 5.01
CA ASN A 81 -23.94 -8.03 6.28
C ASN A 81 -23.78 -9.55 6.09
N ASP A 82 -22.82 -10.17 6.77
CA ASP A 82 -22.65 -11.63 6.78
C ASP A 82 -23.31 -12.22 8.03
N GLU A 83 -24.57 -12.63 7.88
CA GLU A 83 -25.39 -13.16 8.98
C GLU A 83 -24.72 -14.35 9.70
N ARG A 84 -23.86 -15.10 9.00
CA ARG A 84 -23.12 -16.22 9.62
C ARG A 84 -22.28 -15.75 10.81
N PHE A 85 -21.65 -14.57 10.74
CA PHE A 85 -20.84 -14.01 11.82
C PHE A 85 -21.66 -13.26 12.86
N VAL A 86 -22.89 -12.85 12.52
CA VAL A 86 -23.87 -12.30 13.46
C VAL A 86 -24.42 -13.41 14.36
N GLU A 87 -24.86 -14.52 13.77
CA GLU A 87 -25.59 -15.59 14.46
C GLU A 87 -24.68 -16.62 15.16
N SER A 88 -23.48 -16.84 14.63
CA SER A 88 -22.54 -17.83 15.20
C SER A 88 -21.84 -17.32 16.45
N LYS A 89 -21.39 -18.25 17.29
CA LYS A 89 -20.52 -17.96 18.43
C LYS A 89 -19.05 -18.15 18.03
N PRO A 90 -18.12 -17.35 18.56
CA PRO A 90 -16.70 -17.67 18.45
C PRO A 90 -16.40 -19.07 19.01
N PRO A 91 -15.38 -19.77 18.49
CA PRO A 91 -14.98 -21.10 18.95
C PRO A 91 -14.67 -21.08 20.44
N LYS A 92 -15.15 -22.10 21.16
CA LYS A 92 -14.89 -22.32 22.59
C LYS A 92 -14.49 -23.77 22.80
N GLY A 93 -13.28 -24.00 23.29
CA GLY A 93 -12.74 -25.35 23.44
C GLY A 93 -12.56 -26.03 22.08
N ASN A 94 -13.16 -27.22 21.89
CA ASN A 94 -13.03 -28.03 20.67
C ASN A 94 -14.16 -27.81 19.65
N GLU A 95 -15.04 -26.83 19.88
CA GLU A 95 -16.16 -26.55 18.99
C GLU A 95 -15.67 -25.74 17.78
N SER A 96 -16.01 -26.23 16.57
CA SER A 96 -15.72 -25.50 15.32
C SER A 96 -16.76 -24.43 15.07
N SER A 97 -16.32 -23.32 14.47
CA SER A 97 -17.14 -22.17 14.15
C SER A 97 -16.70 -21.54 12.83
N VAL A 98 -17.58 -20.78 12.17
CA VAL A 98 -17.23 -19.98 10.98
C VAL A 98 -16.13 -18.93 11.26
N TRP A 99 -15.89 -18.63 12.54
CA TRP A 99 -14.75 -17.79 12.95
C TRP A 99 -13.40 -18.47 12.71
N ASP A 100 -13.34 -19.81 12.68
CA ASP A 100 -12.12 -20.57 12.36
C ASP A 100 -11.67 -20.33 10.91
N ASP A 101 -12.62 -20.03 10.00
CA ASP A 101 -12.32 -19.75 8.59
C ASP A 101 -11.47 -18.49 8.40
N ILE A 102 -11.53 -17.56 9.36
CA ILE A 102 -10.85 -16.25 9.28
C ILE A 102 -9.77 -16.04 10.36
N TYR A 103 -9.63 -16.99 11.28
CA TYR A 103 -8.70 -16.89 12.41
C TYR A 103 -7.86 -18.17 12.54
N PRO A 104 -6.76 -18.27 11.77
CA PRO A 104 -5.81 -19.38 11.89
C PRO A 104 -4.97 -19.33 13.19
N GLY A 105 -5.02 -18.21 13.91
CA GLY A 105 -4.26 -17.95 15.12
C GLY A 105 -3.52 -16.60 15.07
N SER A 106 -3.12 -16.10 16.25
CA SER A 106 -2.44 -14.81 16.37
C SER A 106 -0.97 -14.82 15.92
N TRP A 107 -0.33 -15.98 15.98
CA TRP A 107 1.12 -16.09 15.94
C TRP A 107 1.65 -16.52 14.57
N VAL A 108 2.70 -15.85 14.13
CA VAL A 108 3.49 -16.19 12.94
C VAL A 108 4.96 -16.25 13.31
N ALA A 109 5.74 -17.05 12.58
CA ALA A 109 7.19 -17.12 12.74
C ALA A 109 7.88 -16.85 11.40
N PHE A 110 8.98 -16.11 11.45
CA PHE A 110 9.83 -15.83 10.29
C PHE A 110 11.25 -16.26 10.57
N ASP A 111 11.90 -16.88 9.58
CA ASP A 111 13.29 -17.32 9.66
C ASP A 111 14.29 -16.17 9.80
N ASP A 112 13.99 -15.02 9.19
CA ASP A 112 14.81 -13.82 9.25
C ASP A 112 13.92 -12.57 9.12
N PRO A 113 13.35 -12.09 10.23
CA PRO A 113 12.46 -10.91 10.22
C PRO A 113 13.21 -9.60 9.95
N SER A 114 14.56 -9.59 10.05
CA SER A 114 15.37 -8.39 9.80
C SER A 114 15.27 -7.91 8.35
N ILE A 115 14.98 -8.82 7.42
CA ILE A 115 14.73 -8.54 5.99
C ILE A 115 13.50 -7.63 5.80
N GLY A 116 12.51 -7.76 6.68
CA GLY A 116 11.33 -6.92 6.72
C GLY A 116 11.52 -5.62 7.48
N GLY A 117 12.72 -5.32 8.00
CA GLY A 117 12.90 -4.15 8.85
C GLY A 117 11.97 -4.15 10.08
N ALA A 118 11.54 -5.33 10.54
CA ALA A 118 10.75 -5.48 11.74
C ALA A 118 11.55 -4.91 12.91
N THR A 119 11.16 -3.73 13.39
CA THR A 119 11.75 -3.11 14.56
C THR A 119 11.04 -3.68 15.78
N GLY A 120 11.74 -4.39 16.66
CA GLY A 120 11.14 -5.03 17.83
C GLY A 120 11.95 -6.20 18.37
N ARG A 121 11.50 -6.80 19.47
CA ARG A 121 11.97 -8.11 19.93
C ARG A 121 10.83 -9.10 19.73
N GLY A 122 10.96 -9.98 18.75
CA GLY A 122 10.10 -11.15 18.67
C GLY A 122 10.48 -12.16 19.73
N MET A 123 9.71 -13.24 19.79
CA MET A 123 10.03 -14.37 20.62
C MET A 123 11.07 -15.23 19.90
N GLN A 124 12.21 -15.50 20.52
CA GLN A 124 13.19 -16.41 19.93
C GLN A 124 12.61 -17.83 19.84
N MET A 125 12.39 -18.33 18.62
CA MET A 125 11.66 -19.60 18.43
C MET A 125 12.42 -20.81 18.95
N THR A 126 13.76 -20.79 18.90
CA THR A 126 14.59 -21.87 19.45
C THR A 126 14.45 -22.05 20.96
N ASP A 127 13.99 -21.02 21.68
CA ASP A 127 13.90 -21.04 23.14
C ASP A 127 12.54 -21.56 23.64
N VAL A 128 11.52 -21.54 22.77
CA VAL A 128 10.12 -21.78 23.13
C VAL A 128 9.45 -22.91 22.33
N ALA A 129 10.03 -23.30 21.19
CA ALA A 129 9.47 -24.32 20.33
C ALA A 129 9.53 -25.70 21.00
N ALA A 130 8.48 -26.52 20.79
CA ALA A 130 8.47 -27.91 21.24
C ALA A 130 9.59 -28.73 20.56
N ASP A 131 9.92 -28.42 19.31
CA ASP A 131 11.09 -28.91 18.60
C ASP A 131 11.96 -27.73 18.13
N PRO A 132 12.97 -27.31 18.91
CA PRO A 132 13.86 -26.22 18.54
C PRO A 132 14.62 -26.44 17.23
N SER A 133 14.83 -27.70 16.82
CA SER A 133 15.59 -28.01 15.60
C SER A 133 14.81 -27.70 14.32
N SER A 134 13.50 -27.49 14.42
CA SER A 134 12.64 -27.06 13.31
C SER A 134 12.79 -25.58 12.95
N PHE A 135 13.48 -24.78 13.79
CA PHE A 135 13.68 -23.35 13.60
C PHE A 135 15.15 -22.99 13.43
N LYS A 136 15.44 -21.93 12.67
CA LYS A 136 16.78 -21.36 12.59
C LYS A 136 17.08 -20.57 13.87
N ALA A 137 18.36 -20.39 14.18
CA ALA A 137 18.80 -19.53 15.29
C ALA A 137 18.33 -18.08 15.15
N THR A 138 18.00 -17.64 13.94
CA THR A 138 17.46 -16.31 13.63
C THR A 138 15.94 -16.25 13.61
N SER A 139 15.26 -17.39 13.78
CA SER A 139 13.81 -17.43 13.69
C SER A 139 13.16 -16.76 14.90
N GLU A 140 12.27 -15.80 14.64
CA GLU A 140 11.49 -15.11 15.67
C GLU A 140 9.98 -15.24 15.41
N GLY A 141 9.22 -15.33 16.49
CA GLY A 141 7.76 -15.37 16.51
C GLY A 141 7.15 -14.02 16.89
N PHE A 142 6.04 -13.66 16.24
CA PHE A 142 5.32 -12.41 16.45
C PHE A 142 3.82 -12.65 16.44
N THR A 143 3.07 -11.77 17.10
CA THR A 143 1.64 -11.62 16.83
C THR A 143 1.44 -10.64 15.68
N VAL A 144 0.49 -10.94 14.79
CA VAL A 144 0.08 -10.01 13.71
C VAL A 144 -1.11 -9.19 14.18
N ALA A 145 -1.05 -7.86 14.04
CA ALA A 145 -2.07 -6.95 14.56
C ALA A 145 -3.50 -7.29 14.10
N VAL A 146 -3.71 -7.60 12.82
CA VAL A 146 -5.03 -8.00 12.31
C VAL A 146 -5.59 -9.26 13.01
N MET A 147 -4.74 -10.24 13.32
CA MET A 147 -5.18 -11.45 14.01
C MET A 147 -5.47 -11.17 15.48
N HIS A 148 -4.69 -10.30 16.12
CA HIS A 148 -4.97 -9.81 17.47
C HIS A 148 -6.30 -9.03 17.52
N HIS A 149 -6.59 -8.20 16.52
CA HIS A 149 -7.86 -7.49 16.41
C HIS A 149 -9.06 -8.45 16.29
N ILE A 150 -8.94 -9.50 15.47
CA ILE A 150 -9.99 -10.53 15.34
C ILE A 150 -10.15 -11.31 16.65
N HIS A 151 -9.05 -11.70 17.31
CA HIS A 151 -9.08 -12.35 18.62
C HIS A 151 -9.80 -11.51 19.69
N CYS A 152 -9.49 -10.21 19.75
CA CYS A 152 -10.15 -9.26 20.65
C CYS A 152 -11.64 -9.12 20.32
N LEU A 153 -12.00 -9.02 19.04
CA LEU A 153 -13.40 -8.93 18.62
C LEU A 153 -14.19 -10.19 18.98
N MET A 154 -13.61 -11.38 18.80
CA MET A 154 -14.17 -12.65 19.25
C MET A 154 -14.38 -12.66 20.77
N SER A 155 -13.41 -12.15 21.53
CA SER A 155 -13.52 -12.07 22.99
C SER A 155 -14.65 -11.13 23.43
N ILE A 156 -14.81 -9.99 22.77
CA ILE A 156 -15.93 -9.06 23.01
C ILE A 156 -17.26 -9.72 22.68
N LYS A 157 -17.36 -10.41 21.54
CA LYS A 157 -18.58 -11.14 21.16
C LYS A 157 -18.90 -12.26 22.16
N GLY A 158 -17.91 -13.00 22.62
CA GLY A 158 -18.07 -14.02 23.66
C GLY A 158 -18.61 -13.43 24.96
N ALA A 159 -18.05 -12.31 25.43
CA ALA A 159 -18.51 -11.61 26.62
C ALA A 159 -19.95 -11.07 26.47
N LEU A 160 -20.32 -10.56 25.29
CA LEU A 160 -21.68 -10.14 24.99
C LEU A 160 -22.65 -11.31 25.10
N LEU A 161 -22.32 -12.46 24.50
CA LEU A 161 -23.16 -13.66 24.53
C LEU A 161 -23.29 -14.23 25.96
N ASP A 162 -22.22 -14.21 26.75
CA ASP A 162 -22.26 -14.64 28.15
C ASP A 162 -23.15 -13.68 28.99
N PHE A 163 -23.09 -12.38 28.72
CA PHE A 163 -23.97 -11.39 29.34
C PHE A 163 -25.45 -11.60 28.96
N GLU A 164 -25.74 -11.85 27.68
CA GLU A 164 -27.08 -12.14 27.18
C GLU A 164 -27.65 -13.44 27.76
N ALA A 165 -26.80 -14.45 28.00
CA ALA A 165 -27.20 -15.71 28.61
C ALA A 165 -27.47 -15.60 30.12
N GLY A 166 -26.84 -14.64 30.81
CA GLY A 166 -26.91 -14.47 32.27
C GLY A 166 -27.76 -13.30 32.78
N GLY A 167 -28.17 -12.37 31.93
CA GLY A 167 -28.85 -11.13 32.31
C GLY A 167 -30.37 -11.15 32.11
N THR A 168 -31.12 -10.72 33.13
CA THR A 168 -32.50 -10.24 32.95
C THR A 168 -32.43 -8.86 32.29
N VAL A 169 -32.30 -8.82 30.97
CA VAL A 169 -32.40 -7.55 30.22
C VAL A 169 -33.87 -7.14 30.29
N GLU A 170 -34.22 -6.27 31.24
CA GLU A 170 -35.45 -5.48 31.14
C GLU A 170 -35.47 -4.89 29.73
N GLU A 171 -36.56 -5.14 29.00
CA GLU A 171 -36.80 -4.71 27.63
C GLU A 171 -36.29 -3.28 27.44
N VAL A 172 -35.08 -3.14 26.90
CA VAL A 172 -34.55 -1.84 26.52
C VAL A 172 -35.47 -1.40 25.38
N ALA A 173 -36.25 -0.36 25.70
CA ALA A 173 -37.45 0.10 25.01
C ALA A 173 -37.40 -0.01 23.47
N GLU A 174 -38.57 -0.31 22.90
CA GLU A 174 -38.96 -0.47 21.49
C GLU A 174 -38.56 0.71 20.55
N ASP A 175 -37.29 1.04 20.47
CA ASP A 175 -36.70 1.89 19.44
C ASP A 175 -36.01 0.96 18.44
N GLN A 176 -36.71 0.72 17.31
CA GLN A 176 -36.47 0.05 16.01
C GLN A 176 -35.22 -0.82 15.71
N PHE A 177 -34.37 -1.14 16.66
CA PHE A 177 -33.34 -2.16 16.64
C PHE A 177 -33.09 -2.52 18.10
N SER A 178 -33.46 -3.72 18.56
CA SER A 178 -33.15 -4.10 19.95
C SER A 178 -31.67 -3.85 20.20
N THR A 179 -31.31 -3.29 21.36
CA THR A 179 -29.92 -2.91 21.65
C THR A 179 -28.95 -4.08 21.38
N GLN A 180 -29.40 -5.31 21.61
CA GLN A 180 -28.68 -6.55 21.30
C GLN A 180 -28.46 -6.76 19.79
N ALA A 181 -29.51 -6.71 18.96
CA ALA A 181 -29.37 -6.87 17.51
C ALA A 181 -28.44 -5.78 16.93
N HIS A 182 -28.49 -4.57 17.49
CA HIS A 182 -27.62 -3.48 17.07
C HIS A 182 -26.16 -3.74 17.43
N LEU A 183 -25.89 -4.31 18.61
CA LEU A 183 -24.54 -4.67 19.03
C LEU A 183 -23.95 -5.79 18.15
N HIS A 184 -24.71 -6.83 17.85
CA HIS A 184 -24.23 -7.90 16.96
C HIS A 184 -23.96 -7.37 15.54
N HIS A 185 -24.84 -6.51 15.02
CA HIS A 185 -24.61 -5.82 13.74
C HIS A 185 -23.37 -4.91 13.76
N CYS A 186 -23.15 -4.16 14.83
CA CYS A 186 -21.96 -3.33 15.01
C CYS A 186 -20.68 -4.18 15.03
N LEU A 187 -20.68 -5.32 15.72
CA LEU A 187 -19.55 -6.24 15.76
C LEU A 187 -19.23 -6.80 14.37
N GLU A 188 -20.25 -7.09 13.56
CA GLU A 188 -20.05 -7.53 12.18
C GLU A 188 -19.43 -6.42 11.30
N ILE A 189 -19.88 -5.17 11.43
CA ILE A 189 -19.25 -4.03 10.76
C ILE A 189 -17.77 -3.92 11.16
N LEU A 190 -17.46 -4.05 12.44
CA LEU A 190 -16.08 -3.98 12.94
C LEU A 190 -15.22 -5.13 12.39
N ARG A 191 -15.76 -6.36 12.34
CA ARG A 191 -15.07 -7.51 11.72
C ARG A 191 -14.70 -7.23 10.27
N GLN A 192 -15.66 -6.75 9.48
CA GLN A 192 -15.47 -6.42 8.08
C GLN A 192 -14.46 -5.27 7.90
N ALA A 193 -14.50 -4.26 8.77
CA ALA A 193 -13.53 -3.16 8.76
C ALA A 193 -12.10 -3.63 9.06
N ILE A 194 -11.92 -4.48 10.07
CA ILE A 194 -10.63 -5.10 10.43
C ILE A 194 -10.07 -5.89 9.25
N MET A 195 -10.88 -6.71 8.60
CA MET A 195 -10.44 -7.49 7.44
C MET A 195 -10.13 -6.61 6.22
N CYS A 196 -10.99 -5.63 5.93
CA CYS A 196 -10.81 -4.70 4.81
C CYS A 196 -9.52 -3.86 4.95
N GLN A 197 -9.13 -3.49 6.17
CA GLN A 197 -7.91 -2.75 6.50
C GLN A 197 -6.96 -3.62 7.33
N SER A 198 -6.67 -4.82 6.82
CA SER A 198 -5.85 -5.81 7.52
C SER A 198 -4.47 -5.24 7.85
N ASP A 199 -4.26 -4.93 9.13
CA ASP A 199 -3.00 -4.42 9.64
C ASP A 199 -2.01 -5.58 9.85
N LEU A 200 -0.98 -5.63 9.01
CA LEU A 200 0.05 -6.67 9.03
C LEU A 200 1.23 -6.33 9.94
N SER A 201 1.12 -5.28 10.75
CA SER A 201 2.15 -4.90 11.70
C SER A 201 2.48 -6.05 12.65
N LEU A 202 3.78 -6.27 12.88
CA LEU A 202 4.27 -7.25 13.83
C LEU A 202 4.33 -6.63 15.23
N GLU A 203 3.62 -7.23 16.16
CA GLU A 203 3.57 -6.77 17.55
C GLU A 203 4.79 -7.26 18.33
N HIS A 204 5.29 -6.41 19.23
CA HIS A 204 6.36 -6.79 20.15
C HIS A 204 5.86 -7.77 21.18
N THR A 205 6.73 -8.71 21.54
CA THR A 205 6.40 -9.79 22.46
C THR A 205 7.28 -9.70 23.70
N GLU A 206 6.68 -9.85 24.87
CA GLU A 206 7.38 -10.07 26.12
C GLU A 206 7.20 -11.54 26.53
N GLY A 207 8.14 -12.39 26.12
CA GLY A 207 7.93 -13.84 26.17
C GLY A 207 6.78 -14.24 25.25
N GLN A 208 5.81 -14.98 25.78
CA GLN A 208 4.64 -15.50 25.05
C GLN A 208 3.40 -14.59 25.08
N THR A 209 3.60 -13.31 25.41
CA THR A 209 2.52 -12.33 25.48
C THR A 209 2.79 -11.20 24.50
N ALA A 210 1.79 -10.87 23.69
CA ALA A 210 1.76 -9.67 22.87
C ALA A 210 0.80 -8.66 23.51
N SER A 211 1.23 -7.41 23.65
CA SER A 211 0.43 -6.38 24.33
C SER A 211 -0.49 -5.60 23.39
N GLY A 212 -0.25 -5.65 22.08
CA GLY A 212 -0.88 -4.75 21.11
C GLY A 212 -0.29 -3.34 21.08
N TRP A 213 0.77 -3.06 21.85
CA TRP A 213 1.34 -1.73 21.99
C TRP A 213 2.85 -1.70 21.73
N GLY A 214 3.34 -0.51 21.37
CA GLY A 214 4.78 -0.23 21.25
C GLY A 214 5.39 -0.57 19.88
N ASN A 215 4.63 -1.17 18.98
CA ASN A 215 5.02 -1.39 17.58
C ASN A 215 4.51 -0.26 16.67
N ALA A 216 5.17 -0.12 15.52
CA ALA A 216 4.72 0.80 14.47
C ALA A 216 3.45 0.25 13.79
N HIS A 217 2.61 1.16 13.32
CA HIS A 217 1.44 0.89 12.49
C HIS A 217 1.39 1.89 11.33
N PHE A 218 0.84 1.49 10.18
CA PHE A 218 0.67 2.39 9.04
C PHE A 218 -0.75 2.98 9.00
N CYS A 219 -0.94 4.12 9.65
CA CYS A 219 -2.24 4.77 9.80
C CYS A 219 -2.40 5.98 8.87
N ARG A 220 -3.64 6.32 8.53
CA ARG A 220 -3.95 7.67 8.03
C ARG A 220 -3.62 8.71 9.10
N ASP A 221 -3.15 9.88 8.69
CA ASP A 221 -2.97 11.02 9.60
C ASP A 221 -4.32 11.45 10.17
N PHE A 222 -4.65 10.97 11.37
CA PHE A 222 -5.97 11.12 11.97
C PHE A 222 -6.37 12.58 12.19
N PRO A 223 -5.48 13.50 12.60
CA PRO A 223 -5.77 14.93 12.61
C PRO A 223 -6.26 15.48 11.26
N SER A 224 -5.62 15.09 10.15
CA SER A 224 -6.06 15.48 8.81
C SER A 224 -7.41 14.84 8.43
N VAL A 225 -7.64 13.58 8.80
CA VAL A 225 -8.94 12.92 8.63
C VAL A 225 -10.05 13.70 9.35
N ILE A 226 -9.82 14.03 10.63
CA ILE A 226 -10.79 14.79 11.44
C ILE A 226 -11.07 16.16 10.83
N ARG A 227 -10.04 16.88 10.38
CA ARG A 227 -10.21 18.18 9.72
C ARG A 227 -11.08 18.05 8.46
N ALA A 228 -10.76 17.11 7.58
CA ALA A 228 -11.49 16.89 6.34
C ALA A 228 -12.97 16.51 6.58
N ILE A 229 -13.25 15.69 7.60
CA ILE A 229 -14.62 15.32 8.00
C ILE A 229 -15.36 16.51 8.57
N ARG A 230 -14.74 17.28 9.48
CA ARG A 230 -15.38 18.44 10.13
C ARG A 230 -15.84 19.48 9.12
N GLU A 231 -15.05 19.75 8.08
CA GLU A 231 -15.43 20.66 6.99
C GLU A 231 -16.74 20.28 6.28
N ARG A 232 -17.14 19.01 6.35
CA ARG A 232 -18.31 18.46 5.65
C ARG A 232 -19.36 17.89 6.60
N ALA A 233 -19.14 17.97 7.91
CA ALA A 233 -20.03 17.36 8.89
C ALA A 233 -21.40 18.05 8.85
N ILE A 234 -22.46 17.25 8.89
CA ILE A 234 -23.86 17.71 8.91
C ILE A 234 -24.55 17.26 10.19
N THR A 235 -25.65 17.92 10.54
CA THR A 235 -26.51 17.60 11.70
C THR A 235 -27.97 17.84 11.33
N ASN A 236 -28.90 17.11 11.95
CA ASN A 236 -30.34 17.31 11.80
C ASN A 236 -31.00 17.46 13.17
N PRO A 237 -31.21 18.70 13.66
CA PRO A 237 -31.81 18.96 14.97
C PRO A 237 -33.35 18.87 14.96
N GLY A 238 -33.96 18.09 14.06
CA GLY A 238 -35.42 17.91 13.96
C GLY A 238 -36.12 18.87 12.97
N GLY A 239 -35.37 19.69 12.24
CA GLY A 239 -35.90 20.64 11.25
C GLY A 239 -35.26 20.53 9.85
N GLY A 240 -34.47 19.49 9.60
CA GLY A 240 -33.72 19.28 8.35
C GLY A 240 -32.21 19.27 8.56
N TRP A 241 -31.50 18.71 7.58
CA TRP A 241 -30.05 18.59 7.59
C TRP A 241 -29.37 19.94 7.30
N LYS A 242 -28.34 20.27 8.09
CA LYS A 242 -27.50 21.46 7.86
C LYS A 242 -26.03 21.14 8.17
N TYR A 243 -25.11 21.95 7.63
CA TYR A 243 -23.71 21.87 8.03
C TYR A 243 -23.57 22.16 9.52
N LYS A 244 -22.79 21.32 10.20
CA LYS A 244 -22.62 21.35 11.65
C LYS A 244 -21.71 22.50 12.10
N TYR A 245 -20.74 22.86 11.26
CA TYR A 245 -19.69 23.83 11.59
C TYR A 245 -19.65 25.04 10.64
N SER A 246 -20.71 25.29 9.85
CA SER A 246 -20.82 26.54 9.10
C SER A 246 -21.06 27.70 10.07
N SER A 247 -20.33 28.81 9.85
CA SER A 247 -20.57 30.08 10.56
C SER A 247 -21.92 30.68 10.21
#